data_AF-A0AAD0X279-F1
#
_entry.id   AF-A0AAD0X279-F1
#
_cell.length_a   1.000
_cell.length_b   1.000
_cell.length_c   1.000
_cell.angle_alpha   90.00
_cell.angle_beta   90.00
_cell.angle_gamma   90.00
#
_symmetry.space_group_name_H-M   'P 1'
#
loop_
_entity.id
_entity.type
_entity.pdbx_description
1 polymer ?
#
loop_
_entity_poly.entity_id
_entity_poly.type
_entity_poly.pdbx_seq_one_letter_code
_entity_poly.pdbx_strand_id
1 'polypeptide(L)'
;MELTTEQIYALAVILLVMTALIAAAYCTGLKTGKSAGFEQGRTTATKYWKPFCRNLRKDLLNVEAQLDSRNREARALRLNIEQETSDHKAVERALREELTEARAYALTWDDQQTLIKATRQLGLAAQQFARSGSSKNNSAAIHRDALSALAAKVQAAIDSGHVHPDTELIEWLDREATVYGHGEEYVQMHFQLAADPTGYSHIRDVLKLAKQQSEEIEQNHAAILQEAAA
;
A
#
# COMPACT_ATOMS: atom_id res chain seq x y z
N MET A 1 32.37 -59.47 -93.01
CA MET A 1 31.23 -60.30 -92.58
C MET A 1 29.98 -59.55 -92.96
N GLU A 2 29.32 -59.95 -94.04
CA GLU A 2 28.05 -59.37 -94.47
C GLU A 2 26.92 -60.13 -93.76
N LEU A 3 26.13 -59.41 -92.96
CA LEU A 3 24.96 -59.96 -92.28
C LEU A 3 23.89 -60.26 -93.34
N THR A 4 23.26 -61.43 -93.25
CA THR A 4 22.17 -61.79 -94.18
C THR A 4 20.95 -60.91 -93.92
N THR A 5 20.17 -60.62 -94.96
CA THR A 5 19.01 -59.71 -94.90
C THR A 5 18.03 -60.08 -93.77
N GLU A 6 17.87 -61.38 -93.50
CA GLU A 6 17.04 -61.90 -92.40
C GLU A 6 17.56 -61.53 -91.01
N GLN A 7 18.89 -61.50 -90.81
CA GLN A 7 19.51 -61.12 -89.54
C GLN A 7 19.36 -59.62 -89.26
N ILE A 8 19.36 -58.79 -90.30
CA ILE A 8 19.14 -57.34 -90.19
C ILE A 8 17.69 -57.06 -89.74
N TYR A 9 16.70 -57.74 -90.34
CA TYR A 9 15.30 -57.61 -89.91
C TYR A 9 15.08 -58.12 -88.49
N ALA A 10 15.68 -59.25 -88.10
CA ALA A 10 15.58 -59.77 -86.75
C ALA A 10 16.16 -58.81 -85.71
N LEU A 11 17.34 -58.22 -85.98
CA LEU A 11 17.95 -57.22 -85.10
C LEU A 11 17.08 -55.96 -84.98
N ALA A 12 16.51 -55.48 -86.09
CA ALA A 12 15.63 -54.31 -86.07
C ALA A 12 14.37 -54.54 -85.21
N VAL A 13 13.76 -55.72 -85.32
CA VAL A 13 12.58 -56.07 -84.52
C VAL A 13 12.93 -56.17 -83.03
N ILE A 14 14.06 -56.80 -82.69
CA ILE A 14 14.52 -56.89 -81.29
C ILE A 14 14.76 -55.49 -80.71
N LEU A 15 15.37 -54.59 -81.47
CA LEU A 15 15.62 -53.21 -81.04
C LEU A 15 14.31 -52.44 -80.82
N LEU A 16 13.32 -52.65 -81.69
CA LEU A 16 12.00 -52.02 -81.58
C LEU A 16 11.23 -52.55 -80.36
N VAL A 17 11.30 -53.85 -80.07
CA VAL A 17 10.67 -54.45 -78.88
C VAL A 17 11.36 -53.97 -77.59
N MET A 18 12.69 -53.90 -77.57
CA MET A 18 13.45 -53.41 -76.41
C MET A 18 13.14 -51.94 -76.10
N THR A 19 13.07 -51.09 -77.12
CA THR A 19 12.71 -49.68 -76.95
C THR A 19 11.27 -49.50 -76.45
N ALA A 20 10.33 -50.31 -76.96
CA ALA A 20 8.96 -50.32 -76.45
C ALA A 20 8.86 -50.74 -74.97
N LEU A 21 9.64 -51.75 -74.55
CA LEU A 21 9.69 -52.21 -73.15
C LEU A 21 10.29 -51.17 -72.22
N ILE A 22 11.36 -50.49 -72.62
CA ILE A 22 11.98 -49.41 -71.84
C ILE A 22 11.00 -48.24 -71.69
N ALA A 23 10.29 -47.86 -72.75
CA ALA A 23 9.29 -46.80 -72.71
C ALA A 23 8.10 -47.17 -71.80
N ALA A 24 7.63 -48.42 -71.85
CA ALA A 24 6.57 -48.91 -70.97
C ALA A 24 7.01 -48.89 -69.50
N ALA A 25 8.20 -49.42 -69.20
CA ALA A 25 8.76 -49.45 -67.85
C ALA A 25 8.94 -48.02 -67.28
N TYR A 26 9.45 -47.09 -68.10
CA TYR A 26 9.60 -45.68 -67.72
C TYR A 26 8.25 -45.01 -67.42
N CYS A 27 7.25 -45.23 -68.28
CA CYS A 27 5.89 -44.71 -68.07
C CYS A 27 5.23 -45.27 -66.80
N THR A 28 5.44 -46.57 -66.49
CA THR A 28 4.93 -47.18 -65.26
C THR A 28 5.66 -46.69 -64.01
N GLY A 29 6.98 -46.49 -64.09
CA GLY A 29 7.80 -45.98 -62.99
C GLY A 29 7.46 -44.53 -62.62
N LEU A 30 7.20 -43.68 -63.61
CA LEU A 30 6.78 -42.29 -63.37
C LEU A 30 5.39 -42.17 -62.74
N LYS A 31 4.45 -43.04 -63.12
CA LYS A 31 3.10 -43.06 -62.52
C LYS A 31 3.14 -43.55 -61.07
N THR A 32 3.90 -44.60 -60.80
CA THR A 32 4.05 -45.19 -59.45
C THR A 32 4.87 -44.32 -58.50
N GLY A 33 5.90 -43.63 -59.00
CA GLY A 33 6.68 -42.68 -58.19
C GLY A 33 5.89 -41.46 -57.73
N LYS A 34 4.95 -40.96 -58.55
CA LYS A 34 4.05 -39.85 -58.17
C LYS A 34 3.03 -40.26 -57.10
N SER A 35 2.45 -41.47 -57.20
CA SER A 35 1.52 -41.96 -56.18
C SER A 35 2.23 -42.28 -54.86
N ALA A 36 3.41 -42.92 -54.93
CA ALA A 36 4.21 -43.21 -53.74
C ALA A 36 4.69 -41.93 -53.03
N GLY A 37 5.17 -40.92 -53.78
CA GLY A 37 5.56 -39.63 -53.21
C GLY A 37 4.38 -38.84 -52.61
N PHE A 38 3.19 -38.93 -53.22
CA PHE A 38 1.98 -38.31 -52.68
C PHE A 38 1.52 -38.98 -51.37
N GLU A 39 1.52 -40.32 -51.31
CA GLU A 39 1.18 -41.07 -50.10
C GLU A 39 2.20 -40.84 -48.98
N GLN A 40 3.49 -40.81 -49.32
CA GLN A 40 4.56 -40.52 -48.36
C GLN A 40 4.50 -39.07 -47.85
N GLY A 41 4.19 -38.11 -48.72
CA GLY A 41 3.95 -36.71 -48.33
C GLY A 41 2.72 -36.55 -47.45
N ARG A 42 1.61 -37.22 -47.78
CA ARG A 42 0.36 -37.20 -47.01
C ARG A 42 0.53 -37.85 -45.63
N THR A 43 1.21 -38.99 -45.54
CA THR A 43 1.48 -39.67 -44.25
C THR A 43 2.44 -38.87 -43.38
N THR A 44 3.47 -38.25 -43.96
CA THR A 44 4.41 -37.38 -43.23
C THR A 44 3.72 -36.11 -42.73
N ALA A 45 2.92 -35.46 -43.59
CA ALA A 45 2.14 -34.28 -43.20
C ALA A 45 1.12 -34.61 -42.10
N THR A 46 0.37 -35.70 -42.22
CA THR A 46 -0.59 -36.11 -41.18
C THR A 46 0.10 -36.49 -39.87
N LYS A 47 1.27 -37.13 -39.91
CA LYS A 47 2.08 -37.44 -38.71
C LYS A 47 2.57 -36.18 -37.99
N TYR A 48 2.83 -35.09 -38.72
CA TYR A 48 3.29 -33.82 -38.14
C TYR A 48 2.13 -32.91 -37.69
N TRP A 49 1.13 -32.72 -38.54
CA TRP A 49 0.03 -31.79 -38.28
C TRP A 49 -0.90 -32.26 -37.16
N LYS A 50 -1.17 -33.56 -37.06
CA LYS A 50 -2.06 -34.10 -36.03
C LYS A 50 -1.59 -33.84 -34.59
N PRO A 51 -0.32 -34.13 -34.20
CA PRO A 51 0.17 -33.77 -32.88
C PRO A 51 0.31 -32.26 -32.71
N PHE A 52 0.71 -31.52 -33.75
CA PHE A 52 0.80 -30.05 -33.68
C PHE A 52 -0.54 -29.41 -33.33
N CYS A 53 -1.62 -29.71 -34.09
CA CYS A 53 -2.95 -29.19 -33.79
C CYS A 53 -3.48 -29.65 -32.43
N ARG A 54 -3.12 -30.85 -31.98
CA ARG A 54 -3.49 -31.36 -30.65
C ARG A 54 -2.80 -30.57 -29.55
N ASN A 55 -1.51 -30.28 -29.68
CA ASN A 55 -0.75 -29.49 -28.72
C ASN A 55 -1.29 -28.06 -28.67
N LEU A 56 -1.52 -27.45 -29.85
CA LEU A 56 -2.08 -26.10 -29.94
C LEU A 56 -3.45 -25.98 -29.27
N ARG A 57 -4.32 -27.00 -29.43
CA ARG A 57 -5.60 -27.07 -28.71
C ARG A 57 -5.42 -27.21 -27.20
N LYS A 58 -4.45 -28.00 -26.74
CA LYS A 58 -4.16 -28.12 -25.30
C LYS A 58 -3.64 -26.80 -24.73
N ASP A 59 -2.77 -26.11 -25.46
CA ASP A 59 -2.22 -24.84 -25.03
C ASP A 59 -3.32 -23.77 -24.95
N LEU A 60 -4.23 -23.72 -25.92
CA LEU A 60 -5.41 -22.85 -25.86
C LEU A 60 -6.27 -23.14 -24.62
N LEU A 61 -6.59 -24.40 -24.34
CA LEU A 61 -7.37 -24.79 -23.16
C LEU A 61 -6.65 -24.43 -21.85
N ASN A 62 -5.33 -24.61 -21.80
CA ASN A 62 -4.51 -24.25 -20.64
C ASN A 62 -4.50 -22.73 -20.42
N VAL A 63 -4.37 -21.94 -21.49
CA VAL A 63 -4.41 -20.47 -21.42
C VAL A 63 -5.80 -19.99 -21.00
N GLU A 64 -6.88 -20.56 -21.54
CA GLU A 64 -8.25 -20.26 -21.11
C GLU A 64 -8.44 -20.56 -19.62
N ALA A 65 -7.99 -21.73 -19.15
CA ALA A 65 -8.07 -22.09 -17.74
C ALA A 65 -7.27 -21.15 -16.83
N GLN A 66 -6.08 -20.73 -17.26
CA GLN A 66 -5.27 -19.74 -16.54
C GLN A 66 -5.93 -18.37 -16.50
N LEU A 67 -6.50 -17.92 -17.63
CA LEU A 67 -7.23 -16.66 -17.71
C LEU A 67 -8.44 -16.66 -16.79
N ASP A 68 -9.19 -17.75 -16.74
CA ASP A 68 -10.32 -17.92 -15.83
C ASP A 68 -9.89 -17.91 -14.36
N SER A 69 -8.78 -18.57 -14.01
CA SER A 69 -8.22 -18.53 -12.66
C SER A 69 -7.83 -17.11 -12.26
N ARG A 70 -7.10 -16.40 -13.12
CA ARG A 70 -6.67 -15.02 -12.87
C ARG A 70 -7.85 -14.05 -12.80
N ASN A 71 -8.88 -14.26 -13.61
CA ASN A 71 -10.10 -13.47 -13.53
C ASN A 71 -10.85 -13.68 -12.21
N ARG A 72 -10.88 -14.91 -11.68
CA ARG A 72 -11.47 -15.19 -10.36
C ARG A 72 -10.67 -14.55 -9.23
N GLU A 73 -9.34 -14.67 -9.27
CA GLU A 73 -8.44 -14.02 -8.31
C GLU A 73 -8.61 -12.49 -8.35
N ALA A 74 -8.61 -11.88 -9.53
CA ALA A 74 -8.79 -10.44 -9.69
C ALA A 74 -10.14 -9.96 -9.17
N ARG A 75 -11.22 -10.73 -9.37
CA ARG A 75 -12.53 -10.42 -8.79
C ARG A 75 -12.53 -10.53 -7.28
N ALA A 76 -11.91 -11.57 -6.71
CA ALA A 76 -11.81 -11.74 -5.26
C ALA A 76 -11.01 -10.59 -4.62
N LEU A 77 -9.89 -10.19 -5.23
CA LEU A 77 -9.10 -9.05 -4.76
C LEU A 77 -9.87 -7.74 -4.82
N ARG A 78 -10.65 -7.51 -5.89
CA ARG A 78 -11.51 -6.31 -5.98
C ARG A 78 -12.57 -6.27 -4.88
N LEU A 79 -13.20 -7.41 -4.58
CA LEU A 79 -14.18 -7.51 -3.49
C LEU A 79 -13.53 -7.26 -2.13
N ASN A 80 -12.34 -7.81 -1.89
CA ASN A 80 -11.60 -7.57 -0.64
C ASN A 80 -11.23 -6.08 -0.49
N ILE A 81 -10.74 -5.44 -1.56
CA ILE A 81 -10.44 -4.00 -1.54
C ILE A 81 -11.71 -3.19 -1.28
N GLU A 82 -12.81 -3.51 -1.94
CA GLU A 82 -14.08 -2.80 -1.72
C GLU A 82 -14.55 -2.94 -0.27
N GLN A 83 -14.46 -4.14 0.30
CA GLN A 83 -14.78 -4.39 1.70
C GLN A 83 -13.86 -3.62 2.65
N GLU A 84 -12.54 -3.70 2.46
CA GLU A 84 -11.56 -2.99 3.28
C GLU A 84 -11.74 -1.46 3.19
N THR A 85 -12.04 -0.92 2.00
CA THR A 85 -12.34 0.51 1.85
C THR A 85 -13.65 0.91 2.54
N SER A 86 -14.64 0.02 2.60
CA SER A 86 -15.88 0.25 3.33
C SER A 86 -15.63 0.28 4.83
N ASP A 87 -14.85 -0.69 5.34
CA ASP A 87 -14.49 -0.80 6.75
C ASP A 87 -13.65 0.42 7.19
N HIS A 88 -12.66 0.83 6.39
CA HIS A 88 -11.89 2.05 6.64
C HIS A 88 -12.78 3.30 6.69
N LYS A 89 -13.72 3.45 5.75
CA LYS A 89 -14.67 4.59 5.76
C LYS A 89 -15.60 4.55 6.96
N ALA A 90 -15.92 3.38 7.50
CA ALA A 90 -16.74 3.25 8.70
C ALA A 90 -15.94 3.68 9.94
N VAL A 91 -14.70 3.21 10.07
CA VAL A 91 -13.79 3.60 11.16
C VAL A 91 -13.49 5.10 11.13
N GLU A 92 -13.20 5.67 9.96
CA GLU A 92 -12.94 7.11 9.81
C GLU A 92 -14.14 7.95 10.23
N ARG A 93 -15.37 7.50 9.91
CA ARG A 93 -16.59 8.17 10.35
C ARG A 93 -16.78 8.08 11.86
N ALA A 94 -16.61 6.90 12.44
CA ALA A 94 -16.70 6.72 13.89
C ALA A 94 -15.69 7.59 14.65
N LEU A 95 -14.44 7.63 14.20
CA LEU A 95 -13.40 8.49 14.79
C LEU A 95 -13.73 9.97 14.64
N ARG A 96 -14.27 10.39 13.49
CA ARG A 96 -14.71 11.78 13.30
C ARG A 96 -15.86 12.14 14.23
N GLU A 97 -16.85 11.26 14.37
CA GLU A 97 -17.98 11.45 15.28
C GLU A 97 -17.48 11.59 16.72
N GLU A 98 -16.64 10.66 17.18
CA GLU A 98 -16.03 10.71 18.51
C GLU A 98 -15.21 11.99 18.75
N LEU A 99 -14.44 12.43 17.75
CA LEU A 99 -13.65 13.67 17.84
C LEU A 99 -14.57 14.91 17.86
N THR A 100 -15.65 14.91 17.08
CA THR A 100 -16.64 16.00 17.13
C THR A 100 -17.39 16.05 18.45
N GLU A 101 -17.76 14.90 19.01
CA GLU A 101 -18.37 14.81 20.33
C GLU A 101 -17.39 15.30 21.40
N ALA A 102 -16.14 14.80 21.39
CA ALA A 102 -15.10 15.23 22.31
C ALA A 102 -14.85 16.75 22.22
N ARG A 103 -14.90 17.34 21.02
CA ARG A 103 -14.81 18.79 20.81
C ARG A 103 -16.05 19.54 21.30
N ALA A 104 -17.25 19.00 21.13
CA ALA A 104 -18.48 19.61 21.61
C ALA A 104 -18.55 19.65 23.15
N TYR A 105 -17.93 18.69 23.82
CA TYR A 105 -17.80 18.65 25.28
C TYR A 105 -16.50 19.28 25.81
N ALA A 106 -15.61 19.74 24.94
CA ALA A 106 -14.38 20.40 25.36
C ALA A 106 -14.72 21.78 25.94
N LEU A 107 -14.36 21.99 27.20
CA LEU A 107 -14.46 23.28 27.84
C LEU A 107 -13.54 24.27 27.13
N THR A 108 -14.11 25.37 26.65
CA THR A 108 -13.38 26.39 25.90
C THR A 108 -13.03 27.59 26.78
N TRP A 109 -12.11 28.42 26.28
CA TRP A 109 -11.79 29.69 26.93
C TRP A 109 -13.01 30.61 27.06
N ASP A 110 -13.96 30.56 26.12
CA ASP A 110 -15.18 31.36 26.20
C ASP A 110 -16.11 30.90 27.34
N ASP A 111 -16.18 29.60 27.61
CA ASP A 111 -16.91 29.05 28.75
C ASP A 111 -16.32 29.55 30.07
N GLN A 112 -14.99 29.56 30.17
CA GLN A 112 -14.28 30.10 31.32
C GLN A 112 -14.58 31.60 31.52
N GLN A 113 -14.53 32.41 30.46
CA GLN A 113 -14.86 33.82 30.54
C GLN A 113 -16.31 34.07 30.94
N THR A 114 -17.22 33.23 30.48
CA THR A 114 -18.64 33.28 30.87
C THR A 114 -18.80 33.01 32.37
N LEU A 115 -18.09 32.02 32.93
CA LEU A 115 -18.08 31.76 34.37
C LEU A 115 -17.49 32.94 35.17
N ILE A 116 -16.43 33.57 34.68
CA ILE A 116 -15.85 34.77 35.31
C ILE A 116 -16.85 35.94 35.31
N LYS A 117 -17.56 36.18 34.19
CA LYS A 117 -18.60 37.21 34.10
C LYS A 117 -19.75 36.94 35.07
N ALA A 118 -20.24 35.69 35.14
CA ALA A 118 -21.27 35.29 36.09
C ALA A 118 -20.81 35.48 37.55
N THR A 119 -19.56 35.13 37.86
CA THR A 119 -18.94 35.36 39.17
C THR A 119 -18.93 36.84 39.53
N ARG A 120 -18.59 37.73 38.60
CA ARG A 120 -18.61 39.19 38.82
C ARG A 120 -20.03 39.69 39.10
N GLN A 121 -21.03 39.23 38.35
CA GLN A 121 -22.43 39.60 38.57
C GLN A 121 -22.94 39.15 39.94
N LEU A 122 -22.62 37.92 40.35
CA LEU A 122 -22.95 37.43 41.69
C LEU A 122 -22.21 38.19 42.79
N GLY A 123 -20.97 38.65 42.52
CA GLY A 123 -20.23 39.54 43.41
C GLY A 123 -20.96 40.86 43.66
N LEU A 124 -21.51 41.48 42.61
CA LEU A 124 -22.31 42.70 42.73
C LEU A 124 -23.61 42.45 43.51
N ALA A 125 -24.31 41.36 43.20
CA ALA A 125 -25.53 40.96 43.91
C ALA A 125 -25.26 40.67 45.40
N ALA A 126 -24.14 40.00 45.71
CA ALA A 126 -23.71 39.72 47.07
C ALA A 126 -23.38 40.99 47.86
N GLN A 127 -22.71 41.96 47.23
CA GLN A 127 -22.42 43.27 47.84
C GLN A 127 -23.71 44.07 48.09
N GLN A 128 -24.64 44.06 47.15
CA GLN A 128 -25.93 44.73 47.30
C GLN A 128 -26.76 44.09 48.42
N PHE A 129 -26.76 42.77 48.50
CA PHE A 129 -27.41 42.04 49.60
C PHE A 129 -26.77 42.37 50.96
N ALA A 130 -25.43 42.42 51.05
CA ALA A 130 -24.73 42.79 52.28
C ALA A 130 -25.07 44.23 52.73
N ARG A 131 -25.23 45.17 51.78
CA ARG A 131 -25.65 46.54 52.06
C ARG A 131 -27.11 46.66 52.51
N SER A 132 -27.97 45.68 52.18
CA SER A 132 -29.38 45.70 52.58
C SER A 132 -29.61 45.45 54.07
N GLY A 133 -28.60 44.99 54.82
CA GLY A 133 -28.73 44.68 56.25
C GLY A 133 -29.63 43.48 56.58
N SER A 134 -29.99 42.67 55.57
CA SER A 134 -30.78 41.45 55.75
C SER A 134 -30.04 40.41 56.60
N SER A 135 -30.73 39.79 57.57
CA SER A 135 -30.19 38.71 58.42
C SER A 135 -30.19 37.33 57.75
N LYS A 136 -30.69 37.22 56.52
CA LYS A 136 -30.72 35.96 55.76
C LYS A 136 -29.33 35.64 55.19
N ASN A 137 -29.06 34.35 54.95
CA ASN A 137 -27.82 33.92 54.32
C ASN A 137 -27.66 34.54 52.92
N ASN A 138 -26.47 35.08 52.66
CA ASN A 138 -26.10 35.65 51.37
C ASN A 138 -25.77 34.52 50.37
N SER A 139 -26.80 33.91 49.81
CA SER A 139 -26.65 32.84 48.81
C SER A 139 -25.85 33.29 47.59
N ALA A 140 -25.94 34.57 47.21
CA ALA A 140 -25.16 35.14 46.10
C ALA A 140 -23.65 35.09 46.37
N ALA A 141 -23.21 35.30 47.62
CA ALA A 141 -21.80 35.15 47.99
C ALA A 141 -21.34 33.68 47.91
N ILE A 142 -22.17 32.74 48.37
CA ILE A 142 -21.88 31.30 48.31
C ILE A 142 -21.76 30.83 46.85
N HIS A 143 -22.70 31.25 45.98
CA HIS A 143 -22.68 30.89 44.56
C HIS A 143 -21.53 31.55 43.80
N ARG A 144 -21.14 32.78 44.17
CA ARG A 144 -19.95 33.45 43.62
C ARG A 144 -18.70 32.60 43.88
N ASP A 145 -18.51 32.16 45.12
CA ASP A 145 -17.31 31.41 45.50
C ASP A 145 -17.25 30.05 44.78
N ALA A 146 -18.40 29.35 44.69
CA ALA A 146 -18.52 28.11 43.94
C ALA A 146 -18.20 28.28 42.45
N LEU A 147 -18.73 29.33 41.81
CA LEU A 147 -18.47 29.63 40.38
C LEU A 147 -17.02 30.06 40.14
N SER A 148 -16.40 30.79 41.07
CA SER A 148 -14.99 31.16 40.98
C SER A 148 -14.07 29.94 41.03
N ALA A 149 -14.37 28.98 41.92
CA ALA A 149 -13.65 27.72 42.00
C ALA A 149 -13.87 26.87 40.74
N LEU A 150 -15.06 26.90 40.15
CA LEU A 150 -15.37 26.20 38.91
C LEU A 150 -14.62 26.82 37.72
N ALA A 151 -14.56 28.15 37.62
CA ALA A 151 -13.77 28.86 36.61
C ALA A 151 -12.27 28.54 36.71
N ALA A 152 -11.72 28.41 37.93
CA ALA A 152 -10.34 28.00 38.14
C ALA A 152 -10.08 26.55 37.71
N LYS A 153 -11.03 25.64 37.95
CA LYS A 153 -10.95 24.24 37.47
C LYS A 153 -11.03 24.15 35.95
N VAL A 154 -11.88 24.95 35.33
CA VAL A 154 -11.98 25.03 33.86
C VAL A 154 -10.69 25.58 33.26
N GLN A 155 -10.10 26.61 33.86
CA GLN A 155 -8.78 27.12 33.45
C GLN A 155 -7.70 26.03 33.56
N ALA A 156 -7.63 25.33 34.69
CA ALA A 156 -6.69 24.22 34.85
C ALA A 156 -6.92 23.10 33.83
N ALA A 157 -8.18 22.81 33.48
CA ALA A 157 -8.52 21.84 32.45
C ALA A 157 -8.09 22.30 31.04
N ILE A 158 -8.28 23.58 30.71
CA ILE A 158 -7.84 24.20 29.45
C ILE A 158 -6.31 24.21 29.36
N ASP A 159 -5.62 24.58 30.45
CA ASP A 159 -4.16 24.60 30.52
C ASP A 159 -3.57 23.18 30.49
N SER A 160 -4.28 22.20 31.05
CA SER A 160 -3.98 20.77 30.88
C SER A 160 -4.44 20.21 29.53
N GLY A 161 -5.03 21.05 28.67
CA GLY A 161 -5.58 20.71 27.38
C GLY A 161 -4.58 19.82 26.67
N HIS A 162 -5.01 18.58 26.39
CA HIS A 162 -4.13 17.46 26.07
C HIS A 162 -3.07 17.87 25.06
N VAL A 163 -1.88 18.20 25.58
CA VAL A 163 -0.65 18.21 24.80
C VAL A 163 -0.59 16.80 24.24
N HIS A 164 -0.67 16.68 22.92
CA HIS A 164 -0.58 15.37 22.29
C HIS A 164 0.68 14.70 22.88
N PRO A 165 0.65 13.42 23.28
CA PRO A 165 1.76 12.81 24.00
C PRO A 165 3.09 12.88 23.22
N ASP A 166 3.00 13.14 21.91
CA ASP A 166 4.15 13.32 21.02
C ASP A 166 4.45 14.79 20.67
N THR A 167 3.69 15.79 21.11
CA THR A 167 3.98 17.21 20.80
C THR A 167 5.39 17.58 21.25
N GLU A 168 5.76 17.22 22.48
CA GLU A 168 7.11 17.48 22.97
C GLU A 168 8.20 16.73 22.19
N LEU A 169 7.89 15.53 21.68
CA LEU A 169 8.83 14.75 20.87
C LEU A 169 8.99 15.35 19.47
N ILE A 170 7.90 15.86 18.89
CA ILE A 170 7.91 16.54 17.59
C ILE A 170 8.66 17.86 17.71
N GLU A 171 8.42 18.66 18.75
CA GLU A 171 9.14 19.91 19.00
C GLU A 171 10.62 19.68 19.32
N TRP A 172 10.95 18.55 19.96
CA TRP A 172 12.35 18.14 20.15
C TRP A 172 13.00 17.74 18.82
N LEU A 173 12.32 16.93 17.99
CA LEU A 173 12.82 16.56 16.67
C LEU A 173 13.03 17.77 15.76
N ASP A 174 12.13 18.76 15.80
CA ASP A 174 12.27 20.00 15.01
C ASP A 174 13.53 20.79 15.39
N ARG A 175 13.97 20.69 16.66
CA ARG A 175 15.18 21.36 17.16
C ARG A 175 16.45 20.55 16.89
N GLU A 176 16.43 19.25 17.18
CA GLU A 176 17.64 18.42 17.23
C GLU A 176 17.85 17.55 16.00
N ALA A 177 16.81 17.25 15.21
CA ALA A 177 16.95 16.38 14.06
C ALA A 177 17.49 17.12 12.84
N THR A 178 18.39 16.47 12.12
CA THR A 178 18.88 16.93 10.82
C THR A 178 18.06 16.28 9.72
N VAL A 179 17.47 17.12 8.87
CA VAL A 179 16.58 16.70 7.79
C VAL A 179 17.38 16.57 6.50
N TYR A 180 17.38 15.37 5.91
CA TYR A 180 17.99 15.08 4.62
C TYR A 180 16.90 14.71 3.61
N GLY A 181 16.89 15.40 2.48
CA GLY A 181 16.05 15.10 1.33
C GLY A 181 16.89 15.01 0.06
N HIS A 182 16.84 13.87 -0.62
CA HIS A 182 17.43 13.71 -1.95
C HIS A 182 16.38 13.11 -2.88
N GLY A 183 15.80 13.95 -3.75
CA GLY A 183 14.92 13.55 -4.84
C GLY A 183 13.54 13.04 -4.37
N GLU A 184 12.56 13.95 -4.41
CA GLU A 184 11.09 13.83 -4.56
C GLU A 184 10.26 12.70 -3.88
N GLU A 185 10.82 11.63 -3.31
CA GLU A 185 10.05 10.48 -2.82
C GLU A 185 10.12 10.25 -1.29
N TYR A 186 11.18 10.69 -0.60
CA TYR A 186 11.28 10.53 0.86
C TYR A 186 12.15 11.58 1.55
N VAL A 187 11.84 11.82 2.82
CA VAL A 187 12.59 12.69 3.74
C VAL A 187 13.09 11.83 4.90
N GLN A 188 14.38 11.95 5.21
CA GLN A 188 15.00 11.26 6.33
C GLN A 188 15.33 12.27 7.43
N MET A 189 15.03 11.91 8.67
CA MET A 189 15.41 12.67 9.87
C MET A 189 16.45 11.88 10.65
N HIS A 190 17.59 12.50 10.93
CA HIS A 190 18.67 11.91 11.72
C HIS A 190 18.82 12.64 13.04
N PHE A 191 18.88 11.90 14.14
CA PHE A 191 19.13 12.39 15.49
C PHE A 191 20.14 11.48 16.17
N GLN A 192 20.82 11.97 17.21
CA GLN A 192 21.82 11.20 17.93
C GLN A 192 21.16 10.24 18.92
N LEU A 193 21.63 8.99 18.95
CA LEU A 193 21.22 7.99 19.91
C LEU A 193 22.41 7.08 20.22
N ALA A 194 22.75 6.97 21.51
CA ALA A 194 23.81 6.11 22.02
C ALA A 194 23.25 4.73 22.44
N ALA A 195 22.45 4.10 21.57
CA ALA A 195 21.85 2.79 21.79
C ALA A 195 21.58 2.09 20.45
N ASP A 196 21.56 0.75 20.46
CA ASP A 196 21.17 -0.04 19.29
C ASP A 196 19.63 0.00 19.13
N PRO A 197 19.11 0.49 17.99
CA PRO A 197 17.67 0.60 17.77
C PRO A 197 16.97 -0.75 17.58
N THR A 198 17.69 -1.85 17.38
CA THR A 198 17.10 -3.17 17.06
C THR A 198 16.30 -3.81 18.21
N GLY A 199 16.43 -3.30 19.43
CA GLY A 199 15.72 -3.82 20.62
C GLY A 199 14.33 -3.22 20.89
N TYR A 200 13.88 -2.23 20.11
CA TYR A 200 12.65 -1.49 20.38
C TYR A 200 11.51 -1.91 19.46
N SER A 201 10.32 -2.17 20.03
CA SER A 201 9.11 -2.51 19.27
C SER A 201 8.45 -1.31 18.60
N HIS A 202 8.68 -0.10 19.11
CA HIS A 202 8.08 1.13 18.59
C HIS A 202 9.13 2.24 18.43
N ILE A 203 9.02 2.99 17.33
CA ILE A 203 9.85 4.19 17.05
C ILE A 203 9.71 5.22 18.18
N ARG A 204 8.52 5.33 18.77
CA ARG A 204 8.26 6.24 19.89
C ARG A 204 9.21 5.99 21.07
N ASP A 205 9.56 4.73 21.36
CA ASP A 205 10.44 4.39 22.46
C ASP A 205 11.89 4.80 22.18
N VAL A 206 12.31 4.64 20.92
CA VAL A 206 13.61 5.13 20.41
C VAL A 206 13.71 6.65 20.54
N LEU A 207 12.65 7.37 20.14
CA LEU A 207 12.61 8.83 20.23
C LEU A 207 12.64 9.35 21.68
N LYS A 208 11.92 8.69 22.58
CA LYS A 208 11.94 9.05 24.02
C LYS A 208 13.32 8.88 24.61
N LEU A 209 14.00 7.79 24.29
CA LEU A 209 15.37 7.56 24.77
C LEU A 209 16.34 8.58 24.20
N ALA A 210 16.25 8.88 22.90
CA ALA A 210 17.10 9.87 22.26
C ALA A 210 16.91 11.27 22.87
N LYS A 211 15.66 11.69 23.12
CA LYS A 211 15.35 12.94 23.83
C LYS A 211 16.00 12.97 25.21
N GLN A 212 15.82 11.90 26.00
CA GLN A 212 16.42 11.83 27.33
C GLN A 212 17.95 11.96 27.29
N GLN A 213 18.62 11.25 26.37
CA GLN A 213 20.08 11.33 26.22
C GLN A 213 20.55 12.74 25.79
N SER A 214 19.81 13.40 24.90
CA SER A 214 20.08 14.77 24.48
C SER A 214 19.97 15.75 25.65
N GLU A 215 18.91 15.66 26.45
CA GLU A 215 18.71 16.49 27.65
C GLU A 215 19.80 16.26 28.71
N GLU A 216 20.23 15.01 28.92
CA GLU A 216 21.35 14.68 29.82
C GLU A 216 22.67 15.29 29.34
N ILE A 217 22.94 15.26 28.02
CA ILE A 217 24.13 15.87 27.43
C ILE A 217 24.12 17.39 27.62
N GLU A 218 22.98 18.04 27.37
CA GLU A 218 22.83 19.49 27.57
C GLU A 218 23.03 19.90 29.03
N GLN A 219 22.44 19.17 29.97
CA GLN A 219 22.59 19.42 31.41
C GLN A 219 24.05 19.26 31.84
N ASN A 220 24.72 18.21 31.40
CA ASN A 220 26.13 17.98 31.69
C ASN A 220 27.02 19.08 31.09
N HIS A 221 26.75 19.51 29.86
CA HIS A 221 27.50 20.59 29.22
C HIS A 221 27.29 21.93 29.94
N ALA A 222 26.05 22.25 30.33
CA ALA A 222 25.74 23.44 31.10
C ALA A 222 26.44 23.45 32.47
N ALA A 223 26.50 22.31 33.16
CA ALA A 223 27.22 22.16 34.42
C ALA A 223 28.73 22.39 34.26
N ILE A 224 29.34 21.80 33.24
CA ILE A 224 30.79 21.99 32.95
C ILE A 224 31.10 23.46 32.63
N LEU A 225 30.24 24.15 31.88
CA LEU A 225 30.42 25.57 31.57
C LEU A 225 30.27 26.47 32.80
N GLN A 226 29.38 26.13 33.73
CA GLN A 226 29.24 26.84 35.00
C GLN A 226 30.46 26.63 35.91
N GLU A 227 30.99 25.40 35.96
CA GLU A 227 32.22 25.10 36.71
C GLU A 227 33.46 25.79 36.11
N ALA A 228 33.54 25.90 34.79
CA ALA A 228 34.64 26.59 34.10
C ALA A 228 34.57 28.13 34.23
N ALA A 229 33.40 28.68 34.55
CA ALA A 229 33.17 30.11 34.71
C ALA A 229 33.29 30.60 36.18
N ALA A 230 33.40 29.67 37.13
CA ALA A 230 33.59 29.93 38.57
C ALA A 230 35.09 29.99 38.94
#